data_AF-A0A2J6XIR8-F1
#
_entry.id   AF-A0A2J6XIR8-F1
#
_cell.length_a   1.000
_cell.length_b   1.000
_cell.length_c   1.000
_cell.angle_alpha   90.00
_cell.angle_beta   90.00
_cell.angle_gamma   90.00
#
_symmetry.space_group_name_H-M   'P 1'
#
loop_
_entity.id
_entity.type
_entity.pdbx_description
1 polymer ?
#
loop_
_entity_poly.entity_id
_entity_poly.type
_entity_poly.pdbx_seq_one_letter_code
_entity_poly.pdbx_strand_id
1 'polypeptide(L)' 'PSFVGVNSRNLFNLSIDLNNAVKLIEKIPKNFIKIAESGLKNRNDIDIFKSHGADAFLIGSSLMKDPHLIISLI' A
#
# COMPACT_ATOMS: atom_id res chain seq x y z
N PRO A 1 1.74 9.26 17.65
CA PRO A 1 1.00 8.40 16.67
C PRO A 1 1.59 6.99 16.66
N SER A 2 0.76 5.96 16.48
CA SER A 2 1.19 4.54 16.43
C SER A 2 1.35 3.98 15.01
N PHE A 3 0.82 4.68 14.00
CA PHE A 3 0.88 4.26 12.59
C PHE A 3 1.02 5.47 11.65
N VAL A 4 1.48 5.20 10.43
CA VAL A 4 1.56 6.15 9.32
C VAL A 4 1.13 5.45 8.03
N GLY A 5 0.18 6.04 7.31
CA GLY A 5 -0.24 5.60 5.99
C GLY A 5 0.49 6.36 4.88
N VAL A 6 0.91 5.63 3.84
CA VAL A 6 1.46 6.20 2.61
C VAL A 6 0.49 5.91 1.48
N ASN A 7 -0.14 6.99 0.99
CA ASN A 7 -1.07 6.90 -0.12
C ASN A 7 -0.32 7.07 -1.45
N SER A 8 -0.38 6.04 -2.29
CA SER A 8 0.25 6.06 -3.61
C SER A 8 -0.47 6.97 -4.61
N ARG A 9 -1.63 7.54 -4.25
CA ARG A 9 -2.42 8.42 -5.10
C ARG A 9 -2.09 9.89 -4.84
N ASN A 10 -1.74 10.61 -5.89
CA ASN A 10 -1.69 12.07 -5.86
C ASN A 10 -3.12 12.62 -5.78
N LEU A 11 -3.44 13.40 -4.74
CA LEU A 11 -4.80 13.90 -4.53
C LEU A 11 -5.21 15.05 -5.47
N PHE A 12 -4.25 15.72 -6.12
CA PHE A 12 -4.55 16.81 -7.05
C PHE A 12 -5.01 16.31 -8.42
N ASN A 13 -4.40 15.23 -8.93
CA ASN A 13 -4.67 14.71 -10.29
C ASN A 13 -5.04 13.22 -10.32
N LEU A 14 -5.13 12.58 -9.15
CA LEU A 14 -5.52 11.17 -8.95
C LEU A 14 -4.59 10.13 -9.58
N SER A 15 -3.41 10.53 -10.09
CA SER A 15 -2.41 9.60 -10.60
C SER A 15 -1.87 8.70 -9.48
N ILE A 16 -1.41 7.51 -9.85
CA ILE A 16 -0.86 6.52 -8.91
C ILE A 16 0.63 6.34 -9.19
N ASP A 17 1.46 6.46 -8.17
CA ASP A 17 2.90 6.20 -8.22
C ASP A 17 3.32 5.30 -7.05
N LEU A 18 3.41 3.99 -7.34
CA LEU A 18 3.82 2.99 -6.36
C LEU A 18 5.30 3.13 -5.97
N ASN A 19 6.15 3.55 -6.90
CA ASN A 19 7.58 3.68 -6.65
C ASN A 19 7.89 4.81 -5.67
N ASN A 20 7.19 5.95 -5.81
CA ASN A 20 7.30 7.03 -4.85
C ASN A 20 6.80 6.60 -3.46
N ALA A 21 5.68 5.90 -3.38
CA ALA A 21 5.14 5.40 -2.12
C ALA A 21 6.08 4.43 -1.41
N VAL A 22 6.71 3.50 -2.13
CA VAL A 22 7.73 2.59 -1.59
C VAL A 22 8.89 3.38 -0.96
N LYS A 23 9.43 4.38 -1.66
CA LYS A 23 10.51 5.24 -1.13
C LYS A 23 10.12 6.03 0.12
N LEU A 24 8.84 6.35 0.29
CA LEU A 24 8.33 6.99 1.49
C LEU A 24 8.21 6.01 2.65
N ILE A 25 7.74 4.79 2.41
CA ILE A 25 7.65 3.71 3.41
C ILE A 25 9.03 3.42 4.04
N GLU A 26 10.08 3.37 3.22
CA GLU A 26 11.45 3.13 3.69
C GLU A 26 11.95 4.21 4.68
N LYS A 27 11.48 5.46 4.51
CA LYS A 27 11.88 6.60 5.34
C LYS A 27 11.14 6.67 6.67
N ILE A 28 10.04 5.94 6.84
CA ILE A 28 9.26 5.94 8.08
C ILE A 28 10.05 5.20 9.17
N PRO A 29 10.24 5.82 10.36
CA PRO A 29 10.91 5.18 11.48
C PRO A 29 10.26 3.85 11.89
N LYS A 30 11.08 2.90 12.38
CA LYS A 30 10.64 1.53 12.71
C LYS A 30 9.62 1.45 13.87
N ASN A 31 9.45 2.52 14.64
CA ASN A 31 8.50 2.56 15.76
C ASN A 31 7.04 2.86 15.33
N PHE A 32 6.78 3.00 14.02
CA PHE A 32 5.44 3.16 13.47
C PHE A 32 5.03 1.92 12.70
N ILE A 33 3.76 1.54 12.80
CA ILE A 33 3.12 0.64 11.83
C ILE A 33 2.98 1.39 10.50
N LYS A 34 3.52 0.82 9.43
CA LYS A 34 3.53 1.43 8.09
C LYS A 34 2.42 0.83 7.23
N ILE A 35 1.51 1.66 6.75
CA ILE A 35 0.36 1.23 5.96
C ILE A 35 0.55 1.69 4.51
N ALA A 36 0.49 0.76 3.54
CA ALA A 36 0.49 1.10 2.13
C ALA A 36 -0.96 1.21 1.59
N GLU A 37 -1.25 2.27 0.86
CA GLU A 37 -2.59 2.56 0.36
C GLU A 37 -2.59 2.90 -1.14
N SER A 38 -3.74 2.64 -1.78
CA SER A 38 -4.03 2.92 -3.20
C SER A 38 -3.20 2.12 -4.21
N GLY A 39 -3.85 1.66 -5.28
CA GLY A 39 -3.16 1.11 -6.46
C GLY A 39 -2.71 -0.35 -6.35
N LEU A 40 -2.90 -1.00 -5.20
CA LEU A 40 -2.62 -2.41 -4.96
C LEU A 40 -3.68 -3.29 -5.64
N LYS A 41 -3.29 -4.07 -6.63
CA LYS A 41 -4.21 -4.85 -7.49
C LYS A 41 -3.96 -6.35 -7.42
N ASN A 42 -2.73 -6.76 -7.10
CA ASN A 42 -2.32 -8.15 -7.12
C ASN A 42 -1.29 -8.43 -6.01
N ARG A 43 -0.94 -9.70 -5.85
CA ARG A 43 0.03 -10.16 -4.85
C ARG A 43 1.42 -9.54 -5.00
N ASN A 44 1.89 -9.36 -6.23
CA ASN A 44 3.22 -8.79 -6.48
C ASN A 44 3.33 -7.34 -5.95
N ASP A 45 2.26 -6.55 -6.05
CA ASP A 45 2.23 -5.20 -5.45
C ASP A 45 2.41 -5.29 -3.92
N ILE A 46 1.74 -6.23 -3.26
CA ILE A 46 1.85 -6.47 -1.81
C ILE A 46 3.28 -6.87 -1.43
N ASP A 47 3.86 -7.83 -2.15
CA ASP A 47 5.18 -8.37 -1.85
C ASP A 47 6.27 -7.29 -2.00
N ILE A 48 6.16 -6.40 -2.99
CA ILE A 48 7.07 -5.25 -3.16
C ILE A 48 7.00 -4.34 -1.94
N PHE A 49 5.81 -3.89 -1.54
CA PHE A 49 5.70 -2.99 -0.38
C PHE A 49 6.14 -3.66 0.92
N LYS A 50 5.83 -4.95 1.09
CA LYS A 50 6.26 -5.75 2.23
C LYS A 50 7.79 -5.85 2.29
N SER A 51 8.47 -6.08 1.16
CA SER A 51 9.93 -6.14 1.13
C SER A 51 10.60 -4.80 1.47
N HIS A 52 9.88 -3.69 1.34
CA HIS A 52 10.35 -2.33 1.71
C HIS A 52 9.87 -1.88 3.09
N GLY A 53 9.22 -2.78 3.84
CA GLY A 53 8.91 -2.59 5.25
C GLY A 53 7.49 -2.12 5.54
N ALA A 54 6.54 -2.22 4.60
CA ALA A 54 5.12 -2.05 4.93
C ALA A 54 4.64 -3.17 5.87
N ASP A 55 3.91 -2.79 6.92
CA ASP A 55 3.35 -3.71 7.92
C ASP A 55 1.89 -4.08 7.62
N ALA A 56 1.16 -3.18 6.95
CA ALA A 56 -0.26 -3.37 6.64
C ALA A 56 -0.65 -2.69 5.31
N PHE A 57 -1.83 -3.05 4.82
CA PHE A 57 -2.34 -2.64 3.51
C PHE A 57 -3.80 -2.20 3.62
N LEU A 58 -4.15 -1.06 3.02
CA LEU A 58 -5.53 -0.60 2.89
C LEU A 58 -5.98 -0.79 1.43
N ILE A 59 -6.87 -1.78 1.21
CA ILE A 59 -7.31 -2.18 -0.13
C ILE A 59 -8.83 -2.08 -0.21
N GLY A 60 -9.34 -1.17 -1.03
CA GLY A 60 -10.77 -1.00 -1.28
C GLY A 60 -11.16 -1.44 -2.69
N SER A 61 -10.88 -0.59 -3.68
CA SER A 61 -11.42 -0.72 -5.03
C SER A 61 -11.15 -2.06 -5.71
N SER A 62 -10.00 -2.70 -5.47
CA SER A 62 -9.68 -4.01 -6.06
C SER A 62 -10.60 -5.10 -5.51
N LEU A 63 -10.77 -5.15 -4.18
CA LEU A 63 -11.67 -6.09 -3.51
C LEU A 63 -13.14 -5.81 -3.78
N MET A 64 -13.54 -4.55 -3.94
CA MET A 64 -14.92 -4.19 -4.31
C MET A 64 -15.29 -4.66 -5.72
N LYS A 65 -14.32 -4.73 -6.64
CA LYS A 65 -14.53 -5.24 -8.00
C LYS A 65 -14.61 -6.76 -8.03
N ASP A 66 -13.74 -7.41 -7.25
CA ASP A 66 -13.72 -8.86 -7.13
C ASP A 66 -13.31 -9.25 -5.69
N PRO A 67 -14.28 -9.61 -4.84
CA PRO A 67 -13.99 -10.05 -3.47
C PRO A 67 -13.15 -11.34 -3.40
N HIS A 68 -13.15 -12.19 -4.45
CA HIS A 68 -12.36 -13.42 -4.46
C HIS A 68 -10.85 -13.16 -4.50
N LEU A 69 -10.43 -11.96 -4.93
CA LEU A 69 -9.03 -11.54 -4.89
C LEU A 69 -8.42 -11.61 -3.49
N ILE A 70 -9.24 -11.54 -2.42
CA ILE A 70 -8.72 -11.60 -1.05
C ILE A 70 -7.85 -12.83 -0.81
N ILE A 71 -8.21 -13.98 -1.40
CA ILE A 71 -7.45 -15.23 -1.26
C ILE A 71 -6.07 -15.11 -1.92
N SER A 72 -5.97 -14.39 -3.03
CA SER A 72 -4.70 -14.20 -3.75
C SER A 72 -3.79 -13.15 -3.12
N LEU A 73 -4.35 -12.22 -2.33
CA LEU A 73 -3.62 -11.10 -1.73
C LEU A 73 -2.96 -11.44 -0.38
N ILE A 74 -3.41 -12.51 0.29
CA ILE A 74 -2.91 -13.00 1.60
C ILE A 74 -1.83 -14.05 1.39
#